data_AF-A0A497DRM4-F1
#
_entry.id   AF-A0A497DRM4-F1
#
_cell.length_a   1.000
_cell.length_b   1.000
_cell.length_c   1.000
_cell.angle_alpha   90.00
_cell.angle_beta   90.00
_cell.angle_gamma   90.00
#
_symmetry.space_group_name_H-M   'P 1'
#
loop_
_entity.id
_entity.type
_entity.pdbx_description
1 polymer ?
#
loop_
_entity_poly.entity_id
_entity_poly.type
_entity_poly.pdbx_seq_one_letter_code
_entity_poly.pdbx_strand_id
1 'polypeptide(L)'
;MTTQDTNSDQTPKVRTIRDLANTPFKRAMLGVQVLSYVLIVGSPLIGGAIGRSLGLKAAQTGGIILGVFIAGEVLFYASLAFLGKEVVLLIRDKMKGWFKRRKRSKQ
;
A
#
# COMPACT_ATOMS: atom_id res chain seq x y z
N MET A 1 12.16 14.81 53.34
CA MET A 1 13.06 14.03 52.48
C MET A 1 12.42 13.96 51.11
N THR A 2 13.18 14.35 50.10
CA THR A 2 12.74 14.90 48.81
C THR A 2 12.08 13.88 47.88
N THR A 3 11.05 14.32 47.17
CA THR A 3 10.37 13.67 46.04
C THR A 3 11.37 13.30 44.93
N GLN A 4 11.26 12.09 44.37
CA GLN A 4 11.82 11.78 43.05
C GLN A 4 10.74 11.21 42.14
N ASP A 5 10.26 12.09 41.27
CA ASP A 5 9.50 11.80 40.07
C ASP A 5 10.37 11.04 39.07
N THR A 6 10.25 9.72 38.99
CA THR A 6 10.65 8.98 37.77
C THR A 6 9.49 9.01 36.78
N ASN A 7 9.29 10.19 36.18
CA ASN A 7 8.61 10.30 34.89
C ASN A 7 9.45 9.51 33.88
N SER A 8 9.01 8.29 33.60
CA SER A 8 9.56 7.48 32.52
C SER A 8 9.10 8.10 31.21
N ASP A 9 10.01 8.87 30.63
CA ASP A 9 9.95 9.45 29.29
C ASP A 9 9.81 8.32 28.26
N GLN A 10 8.59 7.79 28.10
CA GLN A 10 8.26 6.94 26.96
C GLN A 10 7.98 7.85 25.77
N THR A 11 9.06 8.42 25.21
CA THR A 11 9.03 9.05 23.89
C THR A 11 8.26 8.13 22.94
N PRO A 12 7.13 8.57 22.35
CA PRO A 12 6.30 7.73 21.51
C PRO A 12 7.14 7.34 20.29
N LYS A 13 7.57 6.08 20.23
CA LYS A 13 8.40 5.51 19.17
C LYS A 13 7.75 5.82 17.82
N VAL A 14 8.26 6.85 17.13
CA VAL A 14 7.71 7.33 15.85
C VAL A 14 8.01 6.27 14.81
N ARG A 15 7.06 5.35 14.60
CA ARG A 15 7.16 4.29 13.61
C ARG A 15 7.29 4.93 12.23
N THR A 16 8.52 4.98 11.73
CA THR A 16 8.89 5.64 10.49
C THR A 16 8.91 4.62 9.37
N ILE A 17 8.64 5.01 8.12
CA ILE A 17 8.69 4.14 6.94
C ILE A 17 10.07 3.43 6.81
N ARG A 18 11.13 4.04 7.36
CA ARG A 18 12.46 3.42 7.52
C ARG A 18 12.44 2.13 8.33
N ASP A 19 11.61 2.03 9.36
CA ASP A 19 11.52 0.85 10.22
C ASP A 19 10.82 -0.33 9.50
N LEU A 20 9.96 -0.03 8.52
CA LEU A 20 9.37 -1.05 7.65
C LEU A 20 10.34 -1.57 6.58
N ALA A 21 11.28 -0.74 6.13
CA ALA A 21 12.27 -1.09 5.11
C ALA A 21 13.48 -1.86 5.68
N ASN A 22 13.56 -2.02 7.00
CA ASN A 22 14.67 -2.69 7.68
C ASN A 22 14.71 -4.21 7.45
N THR A 23 13.69 -4.84 6.84
CA THR A 23 13.75 -6.25 6.44
C THR A 23 13.51 -6.44 4.94
N PRO A 24 14.34 -7.27 4.26
CA PRO A 24 14.27 -7.46 2.80
C PRO A 24 12.91 -7.99 2.34
N PHE A 25 12.26 -8.81 3.16
CA PHE A 25 10.93 -9.37 2.90
C PHE A 25 9.85 -8.28 2.80
N LYS A 26 9.86 -7.29 3.70
CA LYS A 26 8.86 -6.21 3.70
C LYS A 26 9.08 -5.24 2.55
N ARG A 27 10.34 -4.99 2.18
CA ARG A 27 10.68 -4.20 0.99
C ARG A 27 10.21 -4.87 -0.30
N ALA A 28 10.36 -6.19 -0.41
CA ALA A 28 9.88 -6.96 -1.55
C ALA A 28 8.36 -6.83 -1.72
N MET A 29 7.61 -6.96 -0.63
CA MET A 29 6.15 -6.85 -0.66
C MET A 29 5.64 -5.42 -0.92
N LEU A 30 6.34 -4.38 -0.46
CA LEU A 30 6.06 -3.01 -0.91
C LEU A 30 6.29 -2.87 -2.43
N GLY A 31 7.32 -3.52 -2.96
CA GLY A 31 7.53 -3.64 -4.40
C GLY A 31 6.36 -4.35 -5.09
N VAL A 32 5.86 -5.45 -4.51
CA VAL A 32 4.66 -6.16 -5.00
C VAL A 32 3.43 -5.24 -4.99
N GLN A 33 3.23 -4.43 -3.96
CA GLN A 33 2.12 -3.47 -3.92
C GLN A 33 2.22 -2.43 -5.04
N VAL A 34 3.40 -1.87 -5.28
CA VAL A 34 3.62 -0.92 -6.36
C VAL A 34 3.38 -1.60 -7.71
N LEU A 35 3.89 -2.81 -7.90
CA LEU A 35 3.68 -3.59 -9.11
C LEU A 35 2.20 -3.91 -9.33
N SER A 36 1.50 -4.36 -8.31
CA SER A 36 0.05 -4.59 -8.33
C SER A 36 -0.72 -3.32 -8.69
N TYR A 37 -0.36 -2.18 -8.11
CA TYR A 37 -1.00 -0.91 -8.44
C TYR A 37 -0.80 -0.52 -9.92
N VAL A 38 0.41 -0.71 -10.44
CA VAL A 38 0.73 -0.51 -11.86
C VAL A 38 -0.07 -1.49 -12.74
N LEU A 39 -0.23 -2.74 -12.33
CA LEU A 39 -1.05 -3.72 -13.05
C LEU A 39 -2.54 -3.35 -13.04
N ILE A 40 -3.07 -2.88 -11.92
CA ILE A 40 -4.48 -2.49 -11.78
C ILE A 40 -4.77 -1.26 -12.65
N VAL A 41 -4.00 -0.18 -12.47
CA VAL A 41 -4.22 1.10 -13.19
C VAL A 41 -3.77 1.01 -14.64
N GLY A 42 -2.70 0.27 -14.90
CA GLY A 42 -2.14 0.03 -16.23
C GLY A 42 -2.83 -1.11 -16.98
N SER A 43 -3.77 -1.85 -16.37
CA SER A 43 -4.47 -2.96 -17.02
C SER A 43 -5.10 -2.60 -18.37
N PRO A 44 -5.67 -1.41 -18.60
CA PRO A 44 -6.22 -1.05 -19.91
C PRO A 44 -5.13 -0.85 -20.97
N LEU A 45 -3.97 -0.32 -20.57
CA LEU A 45 -2.83 -0.12 -21.47
C LEU A 45 -2.16 -1.46 -21.81
N ILE A 46 -1.92 -2.30 -20.80
CA ILE A 46 -1.29 -3.62 -20.98
C ILE A 46 -2.22 -4.54 -21.77
N GLY A 47 -3.49 -4.64 -21.35
CA GLY A 47 -4.48 -5.46 -22.03
C GLY A 47 -4.81 -4.94 -23.42
N GLY A 48 -4.84 -3.61 -23.62
CA GLY A 48 -5.00 -3.00 -24.94
C GLY A 48 -3.82 -3.24 -25.88
N ALA A 49 -2.58 -3.15 -25.38
CA ALA A 49 -1.37 -3.44 -26.15
C ALA A 49 -1.31 -4.92 -26.57
N ILE A 50 -1.60 -5.84 -25.64
CA ILE A 50 -1.65 -7.28 -25.90
C ILE A 50 -2.82 -7.63 -26.84
N GLY A 51 -3.99 -7.05 -26.61
CA GLY A 51 -5.17 -7.23 -27.47
C GLY A 51 -4.90 -6.79 -28.91
N ARG A 52 -4.21 -5.65 -29.08
CA ARG A 52 -3.79 -5.15 -30.39
C ARG A 52 -2.72 -6.03 -31.03
N SER A 53 -1.73 -6.50 -30.29
CA SER A 53 -0.67 -7.36 -30.85
C SER A 53 -1.20 -8.73 -31.29
N LEU A 54 -2.25 -9.23 -30.63
CA LEU A 54 -2.89 -10.52 -30.95
C LEU A 54 -4.05 -10.39 -31.94
N GLY A 55 -4.37 -9.18 -32.42
CA GLY A 55 -5.49 -8.94 -33.35
C GLY A 55 -6.86 -9.31 -32.75
N LEU A 56 -7.00 -9.27 -31.43
CA LEU A 56 -8.19 -9.73 -30.74
C LEU A 56 -9.35 -8.74 -30.88
N LYS A 57 -10.58 -9.27 -30.94
CA LYS A 57 -11.80 -8.43 -30.91
C LYS A 57 -11.88 -7.67 -29.58
N ALA A 58 -12.58 -6.53 -29.60
CA ALA A 58 -12.74 -5.67 -28.42
C ALA A 58 -13.26 -6.43 -27.17
N ALA A 59 -14.19 -7.36 -27.36
CA ALA A 59 -14.72 -8.20 -26.29
C ALA A 59 -13.66 -9.11 -25.65
N GLN A 60 -12.76 -9.69 -26.46
CA GLN A 60 -11.67 -10.54 -25.98
C GLN A 60 -10.58 -9.70 -25.30
N THR A 61 -10.28 -8.53 -25.84
CA THR A 61 -9.36 -7.55 -25.22
C THR A 61 -9.88 -7.10 -23.86
N GLY A 62 -11.19 -6.83 -23.74
CA GLY A 62 -11.83 -6.53 -22.46
C GLY A 62 -11.66 -7.66 -21.43
N GLY A 63 -11.76 -8.92 -21.86
CA GLY A 63 -11.49 -10.08 -21.00
C GLY A 63 -10.05 -10.13 -20.50
N ILE A 64 -9.07 -9.80 -21.33
CA ILE A 64 -7.65 -9.73 -20.93
C ILE A 64 -7.44 -8.59 -19.92
N ILE A 65 -8.00 -7.41 -20.18
CA ILE A 65 -7.91 -6.26 -19.26
C ILE A 65 -8.49 -6.67 -17.89
N LEU A 66 -9.67 -7.28 -17.87
CA LEU A 66 -10.31 -7.74 -16.63
C LEU A 66 -9.46 -8.80 -15.91
N GLY A 67 -8.88 -9.74 -16.66
CA GLY A 67 -8.00 -10.77 -16.09
C GLY A 67 -6.76 -10.18 -15.44
N VAL A 68 -6.09 -9.23 -16.11
CA VAL A 68 -4.93 -8.52 -15.56
C VAL A 68 -5.31 -7.69 -14.34
N PHE A 69 -6.48 -7.03 -14.37
CA PHE A 69 -7.00 -6.27 -13.25
C PHE A 69 -7.23 -7.16 -12.02
N ILE A 70 -7.96 -8.28 -12.18
CA ILE A 70 -8.24 -9.23 -11.09
C ILE A 70 -6.93 -9.81 -10.54
N ALA A 71 -6.00 -10.20 -11.42
CA ALA A 71 -4.70 -10.70 -10.98
C ALA A 71 -3.93 -9.65 -10.16
N GLY A 72 -3.96 -8.39 -10.59
CA GLY A 72 -3.38 -7.27 -9.86
C GLY A 72 -4.02 -7.07 -8.48
N GLU A 73 -5.35 -7.15 -8.40
CA GLU A 73 -6.12 -7.03 -7.15
C GLU A 73 -5.82 -8.17 -6.17
N VAL A 74 -5.85 -9.42 -6.63
CA VAL A 74 -5.52 -10.58 -5.80
C VAL A 74 -4.09 -10.48 -5.27
N LEU A 75 -3.13 -10.12 -6.13
CA LEU A 75 -1.74 -9.95 -5.73
C LEU A 75 -1.58 -8.79 -4.73
N PHE A 76 -2.37 -7.72 -4.88
CA PHE A 76 -2.40 -6.60 -3.94
C PHE A 76 -2.88 -7.06 -2.56
N TYR A 77 -4.04 -7.71 -2.48
CA TYR A 77 -4.60 -8.20 -1.21
C TYR A 77 -3.73 -9.28 -0.58
N ALA A 78 -3.16 -10.19 -1.37
CA ALA A 78 -2.20 -11.17 -0.89
C ALA A 78 -0.98 -10.49 -0.26
N SER A 79 -0.40 -9.48 -0.92
CA SER A 79 0.74 -8.73 -0.37
C SER A 79 0.38 -8.03 0.95
N LEU A 80 -0.85 -7.49 1.07
CA LEU A 80 -1.37 -6.89 2.29
C LEU A 80 -1.49 -7.91 3.42
N ALA A 81 -1.98 -9.12 3.12
CA ALA A 81 -2.06 -10.20 4.09
C ALA A 81 -0.67 -10.59 4.61
N PHE A 82 0.34 -10.65 3.74
CA PHE A 82 1.73 -10.92 4.13
C PHE A 82 2.40 -9.75 4.88
N LEU A 83 2.03 -8.50 4.59
CA LEU A 83 2.52 -7.30 5.30
C LEU A 83 1.86 -7.10 6.67
N GLY A 84 0.70 -7.70 6.88
CA GLY A 84 0.06 -7.85 8.18
C GLY A 84 -0.16 -6.54 8.94
N LYS A 85 -0.07 -6.62 10.28
CA LYS A 85 -0.39 -5.54 11.22
C LYS A 85 0.40 -4.25 10.99
N GLU A 86 1.60 -4.31 10.45
CA GLU A 86 2.48 -3.15 10.33
C GLU A 86 2.03 -2.17 9.24
N VAL A 87 1.56 -2.66 8.09
CA VAL A 87 0.96 -1.80 7.06
C VAL A 87 -0.36 -1.21 7.53
N VAL A 88 -1.19 -2.00 8.21
CA VAL A 88 -2.44 -1.49 8.79
C VAL A 88 -2.15 -0.39 9.81
N LEU A 89 -1.11 -0.56 10.64
CA LEU A 89 -0.68 0.45 11.60
C LEU A 89 -0.12 1.70 10.92
N LEU A 90 0.67 1.56 9.85
CA LEU A 90 1.14 2.71 9.06
C LEU A 90 0.03 3.46 8.35
N ILE A 91 -0.92 2.74 7.73
CA ILE A 91 -2.09 3.35 7.08
C ILE A 91 -2.90 4.08 8.15
N ARG A 92 -3.13 3.45 9.32
CA ARG A 92 -3.83 4.07 10.44
C ARG A 92 -3.11 5.32 10.95
N ASP A 93 -1.79 5.30 11.05
CA ASP A 93 -0.99 6.44 11.50
C ASP A 93 -0.99 7.57 10.47
N LYS A 94 -0.88 7.25 9.16
CA LYS A 94 -1.05 8.23 8.08
C LYS A 94 -2.46 8.83 8.07
N MET A 95 -3.50 8.01 8.21
CA MET A 95 -4.89 8.45 8.26
C MET A 95 -5.14 9.34 9.47
N LYS A 96 -4.67 8.96 10.67
CA LYS A 96 -4.75 9.80 11.87
C LYS A 96 -4.03 11.13 11.69
N GLY A 97 -2.85 11.12 11.07
CA GLY A 97 -2.10 12.35 10.75
C GLY A 97 -2.84 13.26 9.77
N TRP A 98 -3.42 12.69 8.72
CA TRP A 98 -4.19 13.43 7.73
C TRP A 98 -5.49 13.99 8.32
N PHE A 99 -6.15 13.23 9.20
CA PHE A 99 -7.36 13.65 9.90
C PHE A 99 -7.08 14.74 10.94
N LYS A 100 -5.95 14.66 11.68
CA LYS A 100 -5.51 15.74 12.59
C LYS A 100 -5.17 17.03 11.85
N ARG A 101 -4.55 16.95 10.66
CA ARG A 101 -4.26 18.13 9.82
C ARG A 101 -5.53 18.83 9.35
N ARG A 102 -6.60 18.08 9.03
CA ARG A 102 -7.91 18.67 8.70
C ARG A 102 -8.57 19.42 9.87
N LYS A 103 -8.36 18.97 11.11
CA LYS A 103 -8.97 19.61 12.30
C LYS A 103 -8.31 20.94 12.68
N ARG A 104 -7.01 21.10 12.41
CA ARG A 104 -6.27 22.37 12.63
C ARG A 104 -6.51 23.45 11.57
N SER A 105 -7.10 23.10 10.43
CA SER A 105 -7.38 24.05 9.35
C SER A 105 -8.74 24.74 9.47
N LYS A 106 -9.53 24.39 10.49
CA LYS A 106 -10.86 24.97 10.79
C LYS A 106 -10.89 25.78 12.09
N GLN A 107 -9.73 26.12 12.64
CA GLN A 107 -9.56 27.01 13.78
C GLN A 107 -8.67 28.17 13.34
#